data_AF-A0A1M4ZAZ8-F1
#
_entry.id   AF-A0A1M4ZAZ8-F1
#
_cell.length_a   1.000
_cell.length_b   1.000
_cell.length_c   1.000
_cell.angle_alpha   90.00
_cell.angle_beta   90.00
_cell.angle_gamma   90.00
#
_symmetry.space_group_name_H-M   'P 1'
#
loop_
_entity.id
_entity.type
_entity.pdbx_description
1 polymer ?
#
loop_
_entity_poly.entity_id
_entity_poly.type
_entity_poly.pdbx_seq_one_letter_code
_entity_poly.pdbx_strand_id
1 'polypeptide(L)'
;MAEAVRSLPREILDGIELFIWNVKTLEGIMRKQELGARVIPALALNGEMVFESTIPPRDELIAAILKAKAKMQGGEARCICRKLS
;
A
#
# COMPACT_ATOMS: atom_id res chain seq x y z
N MET A 1 5.11 7.19 0.04
CA MET A 1 4.02 6.23 -0.24
C MET A 1 3.05 6.15 0.94
N ALA A 2 3.46 5.69 2.12
CA ALA A 2 2.57 5.61 3.29
C ALA A 2 1.85 6.94 3.63
N GLU A 3 2.57 8.06 3.61
CA GLU A 3 1.98 9.40 3.85
C GLU A 3 0.93 9.78 2.79
N ALA A 4 1.12 9.38 1.53
CA ALA A 4 0.14 9.64 0.47
C ALA A 4 -1.18 8.89 0.71
N VAL A 5 -1.10 7.64 1.20
CA VAL A 5 -2.28 6.84 1.58
C VAL A 5 -2.97 7.42 2.81
N ARG A 6 -2.20 7.88 3.82
CA ARG A 6 -2.77 8.51 5.03
C ARG A 6 -3.43 9.87 4.77
N SER A 7 -3.01 10.56 3.71
CA SER A 7 -3.59 11.83 3.27
C SER A 7 -4.92 11.67 2.51
N LEU A 8 -5.34 10.43 2.25
CA LEU A 8 -6.63 10.15 1.63
C LEU A 8 -7.79 10.47 2.58
N PRO A 9 -8.96 10.86 2.03
CA PRO A 9 -10.11 11.18 2.84
C PRO A 9 -10.65 9.91 3.50
N ARG A 10 -11.16 10.06 4.73
CA ARG A 10 -11.60 8.93 5.58
C ARG A 10 -12.63 8.04 4.90
N GLU A 11 -13.53 8.59 4.09
CA GLU A 11 -14.52 7.85 3.29
C GLU A 11 -13.92 6.79 2.36
N ILE A 12 -12.71 7.04 1.83
CA ILE A 12 -11.99 6.09 0.97
C ILE A 12 -11.28 5.03 1.82
N LEU A 13 -10.71 5.46 2.95
CA LEU A 13 -10.03 4.58 3.91
C LEU A 13 -11.01 3.78 4.78
N ASP A 14 -12.29 4.10 4.75
CA ASP A 14 -13.32 3.44 5.53
C ASP A 14 -13.50 1.99 5.07
N GLY A 15 -13.32 1.07 6.01
CA GLY A 15 -13.27 -0.37 5.74
C GLY A 15 -11.97 -0.85 5.09
N ILE A 16 -10.89 -0.05 5.14
CA ILE A 16 -9.57 -0.41 4.61
C ILE A 16 -8.52 -0.38 5.71
N GLU A 17 -7.92 -1.53 5.98
CA GLU A 17 -6.79 -1.61 6.93
C GLU A 17 -5.48 -1.24 6.24
N LEU A 18 -4.84 -0.17 6.74
CA LEU A 18 -3.53 0.26 6.26
C LEU A 18 -2.42 -0.39 7.09
N PHE A 19 -1.67 -1.29 6.46
CA PHE A 19 -0.46 -1.87 7.03
C PHE A 19 0.78 -1.19 6.47
N ILE A 20 1.65 -0.69 7.34
CA ILE A 20 2.90 -0.04 6.93
C ILE A 20 4.07 -0.85 7.47
N TRP A 21 4.82 -1.46 6.57
CA TRP A 21 6.04 -2.17 6.91
C TRP A 21 7.29 -1.40 6.52
N ASN A 22 8.32 -1.54 7.36
CA ASN A 22 9.63 -0.94 7.14
C ASN A 22 10.61 -2.02 6.68
N VAL A 23 11.21 -1.86 5.51
CA VAL A 23 12.23 -2.81 5.01
C VAL A 23 13.52 -2.84 5.84
N LYS A 24 13.67 -1.95 6.82
CA LYS A 24 14.76 -2.00 7.81
C LYS A 24 14.52 -3.06 8.90
N THR A 25 13.30 -3.56 9.07
CA THR A 25 12.98 -4.61 10.05
C THR A 25 12.86 -5.97 9.37
N LEU A 26 13.15 -7.05 10.10
CA LEU A 26 13.05 -8.42 9.59
C LEU A 26 11.64 -8.71 9.04
N GLU A 27 10.61 -8.26 9.76
CA GLU A 27 9.20 -8.39 9.33
C GLU A 27 8.95 -7.72 7.98
N GLY A 28 9.44 -6.49 7.77
CA GLY A 28 9.25 -5.80 6.50
C GLY A 28 10.02 -6.44 5.34
N ILE A 29 11.17 -7.07 5.61
CA ILE A 29 11.93 -7.83 4.60
C ILE A 29 11.16 -9.12 4.22
N MET A 30 10.63 -9.84 5.20
CA MET A 30 9.82 -11.04 4.96
C MET A 30 8.54 -10.69 4.18
N ARG A 31 7.81 -9.66 4.60
CA ARG A 31 6.60 -9.20 3.91
C ARG A 31 6.88 -8.73 2.49
N LYS A 32 8.03 -8.08 2.26
CA LYS A 32 8.51 -7.72 0.91
C LYS A 32 8.68 -8.97 0.04
N GLN A 33 9.31 -10.02 0.56
CA GLN A 33 9.47 -11.28 -0.18
C GLN A 33 8.12 -11.97 -0.42
N GLU A 34 7.24 -12.04 0.57
CA GLU A 34 5.91 -12.64 0.44
C GLU A 34 5.05 -11.94 -0.62
N LEU A 35 5.11 -10.61 -0.68
CA LEU A 35 4.39 -9.81 -1.67
C LEU A 35 5.09 -9.78 -3.05
N GLY A 36 6.28 -10.37 -3.18
CA GLY A 36 7.06 -10.37 -4.42
C GLY A 36 7.59 -8.99 -4.83
N ALA A 37 7.58 -8.00 -3.93
CA ALA A 37 7.98 -6.63 -4.23
C ALA A 37 9.48 -6.56 -4.51
N ARG A 38 9.88 -6.14 -5.71
CA ARG A 38 11.30 -6.07 -6.09
C ARG A 38 11.93 -4.78 -5.60
N VAL A 39 11.20 -3.68 -5.74
CA VAL A 39 11.66 -2.29 -5.55
C VAL A 39 10.83 -1.58 -4.49
N ILE A 40 11.41 -0.61 -3.79
CA ILE A 40 10.81 0.10 -2.66
C ILE A 40 10.86 1.60 -2.95
N PRO A 41 9.79 2.37 -2.69
CA PRO A 41 8.54 1.98 -2.03
C PRO A 41 7.62 1.14 -2.92
N ALA A 42 6.86 0.23 -2.32
CA ALA A 42 5.85 -0.59 -2.98
C ALA A 42 4.50 -0.49 -2.27
N LEU A 43 3.41 -0.56 -3.03
CA LEU A 43 2.05 -0.63 -2.51
C LEU A 43 1.35 -1.85 -3.10
N ALA A 44 0.90 -2.72 -2.21
CA ALA A 44 0.00 -3.81 -2.52
C ALA A 44 -1.39 -3.50 -1.95
N LEU A 45 -2.44 -3.86 -2.67
CA LEU A 45 -3.82 -3.79 -2.23
C LEU A 45 -4.41 -5.20 -2.30
N ASN A 46 -4.96 -5.71 -1.21
CA ASN A 46 -5.49 -7.09 -1.14
C ASN A 46 -4.47 -8.16 -1.56
N GLY A 47 -3.19 -7.94 -1.24
CA GLY A 47 -2.10 -8.84 -1.64
C GLY A 47 -1.69 -8.74 -3.12
N GLU A 48 -2.40 -7.97 -3.95
CA GLU A 48 -2.00 -7.66 -5.32
C GLU A 48 -1.09 -6.44 -5.34
N MET A 49 0.07 -6.54 -5.98
CA MET A 49 0.98 -5.40 -6.19
C MET A 49 0.38 -4.42 -7.19
N VAL A 50 0.20 -3.17 -6.77
CA VAL A 50 -0.44 -2.13 -7.59
C VAL A 50 0.57 -1.06 -8.01
N PHE A 51 1.50 -0.69 -7.13
CA PHE A 51 2.53 0.31 -7.43
C PHE A 51 3.91 -0.11 -6.95
N GLU A 52 4.91 0.20 -7.76
CA GLU A 52 6.32 -0.11 -7.52
C GLU A 52 7.22 1.09 -7.80
N SER A 53 8.16 1.37 -6.89
CA SER A 53 9.24 2.36 -7.00
C SER A 53 8.85 3.84 -7.15
N THR A 54 7.58 4.14 -7.42
CA THR A 54 7.09 5.49 -7.70
C THR A 54 5.89 5.79 -6.82
N ILE A 55 5.86 6.97 -6.21
CA ILE A 55 4.70 7.45 -5.46
C ILE A 55 3.67 7.92 -6.48
N PRO A 56 2.52 7.24 -6.62
CA PRO A 56 1.52 7.63 -7.59
C PRO A 56 0.83 8.94 -7.16
N PRO A 57 0.25 9.67 -8.12
CA PRO A 57 -0.59 10.82 -7.81
C PRO A 57 -1.84 10.41 -7.01
N ARG A 58 -2.43 11.38 -6.30
CA ARG A 58 -3.55 11.15 -5.39
C ARG A 58 -4.75 10.49 -6.08
N ASP A 59 -5.10 10.94 -7.28
CA ASP A 59 -6.23 10.40 -8.05
C ASP A 59 -6.04 8.93 -8.43
N GLU A 60 -4.84 8.53 -8.86
CA GLU A 60 -4.55 7.13 -9.18
C GLU A 60 -4.55 6.24 -7.93
N LEU A 61 -4.05 6.77 -6.81
CA LEU A 61 -4.07 6.08 -5.53
C LEU A 61 -5.53 5.82 -5.08
N ILE A 62 -6.40 6.82 -5.20
CA ILE A 62 -7.83 6.70 -4.90
C ILE A 62 -8.50 5.69 -5.83
N ALA A 63 -8.26 5.80 -7.14
CA ALA A 63 -8.86 4.90 -8.13
C ALA A 63 -8.44 3.44 -7.90
N ALA A 64 -7.18 3.20 -7.59
CA ALA A 64 -6.67 1.87 -7.24
C ALA A 64 -7.34 1.29 -5.99
N ILE A 65 -7.48 2.10 -4.95
CA ILE A 65 -8.11 1.70 -3.69
C ILE A 65 -9.60 1.42 -3.87
N LEU A 66 -10.31 2.30 -4.59
CA LEU A 66 -11.72 2.08 -4.93
C LEU A 66 -11.91 0.84 -5.79
N LYS A 67 -11.02 0.59 -6.75
CA LYS A 67 -11.05 -0.61 -7.59
C LYS A 67 -10.81 -1.88 -6.77
N ALA A 68 -9.88 -1.84 -5.81
CA ALA A 68 -9.63 -2.95 -4.89
C ALA A 68 -10.84 -3.22 -3.99
N LYS A 69 -11.46 -2.16 -3.45
CA LYS A 69 -12.70 -2.21 -2.67
C LYS A 69 -13.89 -2.72 -3.48
N ALA A 70 -13.97 -2.40 -4.76
CA ALA A 70 -15.02 -2.89 -5.65
C ALA A 70 -14.87 -4.39 -5.98
N LYS A 71 -13.66 -4.94 -5.93
CA LYS A 71 -13.40 -6.36 -6.23
C LYS A 71 -13.83 -7.32 -5.11
N MET A 72 -13.83 -6.92 -3.83
CA MET A 72 -14.24 -7.75 -2.68
C MET A 72 -14.78 -6.85 -1.56
N GLN A 73 -15.80 -7.30 -0.81
CA GLN A 73 -16.57 -6.56 0.23
C GLN A 73 -15.76 -6.11 1.49
N GLY A 74 -14.43 -5.95 1.38
CA GLY A 74 -13.50 -5.47 2.38
C GLY A 74 -12.11 -5.37 1.76
N GLY A 75 -11.34 -4.32 2.08
CA GLY A 75 -10.03 -4.06 1.47
C GLY A 75 -8.92 -3.97 2.50
N GLU A 76 -7.72 -4.41 2.16
CA GLU A 76 -6.50 -4.15 2.92
C GLU A 76 -5.47 -3.42 2.03
N ALA A 77 -4.90 -2.35 2.56
CA ALA A 77 -3.85 -1.58 1.91
C ALA A 77 -2.51 -1.86 2.59
N ARG A 78 -1.63 -2.53 1.86
CA ARG A 78 -0.33 -3.02 2.33
C ARG A 78 0.78 -2.18 1.73
N CYS A 79 1.36 -1.28 2.51
CA CYS A 79 2.42 -0.40 2.06
C CYS A 79 3.78 -0.83 2.62
N ILE A 80 4.74 -1.09 1.74
CA ILE A 80 6.13 -1.35 2.12
C ILE A 80 6.95 -0.13 1.77
N CYS A 81 7.52 0.52 2.78
CA CYS A 81 8.34 1.71 2.62
C CYS A 81 9.75 1.48 3.17
N ARG A 82 10.73 2.12 2.54
CA ARG A 82 12.02 2.41 3.17
C ARG A 82 11.82 3.72 3.90
N LYS A 83 11.74 3.68 5.24
CA LYS A 83 11.73 4.90 6.05
C LYS A 83 13.11 5.55 5.84
N LEU A 84 13.19 6.52 4.93
CA LEU A 84 14.31 7.46 4.90
C LEU A 84 14.20 8.24 6.20
N SER A 85 15.14 7.91 7.09
CA SER A 85 15.36 8.61 8.35
C SER A 85 15.96 9.96 8.05
#